data_AF-A0AAN8INJ3-F1
#
_entry.id   AF-A0AAN8INJ3-F1
#
_cell.length_a   1.000
_cell.length_b   1.000
_cell.length_c   1.000
_cell.angle_alpha   90.00
_cell.angle_beta   90.00
_cell.angle_gamma   90.00
#
_symmetry.space_group_name_H-M   'P 1'
#
loop_
_entity.id
_entity.type
_entity.pdbx_description
1 polymer ?
#
loop_
_entity_poly.entity_id
_entity_poly.type
_entity_poly.pdbx_seq_one_letter_code
_entity_poly.pdbx_strand_id
1 'polypeptide(L)'
;MDAERVVSIERGRQLADQLSLEFFETSAKENINVKAVFEKLVEIICDKMAESLDKDPQQQPKGQRLDATTNQKPPAQQCNC
;
A
#
# COMPACT_ATOMS: atom_id res chain seq x y z
N MET A 1 -0.52 25.64 -20.22
CA MET A 1 0.43 25.59 -19.09
C MET A 1 1.05 24.22 -19.16
N ASP A 2 2.24 24.13 -19.74
CA ASP A 2 2.98 22.87 -19.76
C ASP A 2 3.39 22.51 -18.34
N ALA A 3 3.28 21.23 -17.99
CA ALA A 3 3.69 20.75 -16.68
C ALA A 3 5.22 20.86 -16.61
N GLU A 4 5.72 21.86 -15.90
CA GLU A 4 7.15 22.04 -15.68
C GLU A 4 7.68 20.90 -14.82
N ARG A 5 8.67 20.17 -15.33
CA ARG A 5 9.34 19.10 -14.60
C ARG A 5 10.30 19.71 -13.57
N VAL A 6 9.95 19.60 -12.31
CA VAL A 6 10.76 20.10 -11.18
C VAL A 6 11.61 19.01 -10.49
N VAL A 7 11.36 17.74 -10.81
CA VAL A 7 12.13 16.60 -10.29
C VAL A 7 12.61 15.75 -11.47
N SER A 8 13.91 15.42 -11.47
CA SER A 8 14.47 14.52 -12.47
C SER A 8 14.01 13.08 -12.22
N ILE A 9 13.89 12.31 -13.29
CA ILE A 9 13.55 10.88 -13.24
C ILE A 9 14.54 10.14 -12.33
N GLU A 10 15.82 10.44 -12.47
CA GLU A 10 16.90 9.84 -11.69
C GLU A 10 16.71 10.08 -10.19
N ARG A 11 16.34 11.31 -9.80
CA ARG A 11 16.14 11.62 -8.38
C ARG A 11 14.96 10.84 -7.79
N GLY A 12 13.87 10.71 -8.55
CA GLY A 12 12.73 9.88 -8.15
C GLY A 12 13.11 8.41 -7.98
N ARG A 13 13.87 7.86 -8.94
CA ARG A 13 14.36 6.48 -8.89
C ARG A 13 15.30 6.24 -7.70
N GLN A 14 16.29 7.11 -7.51
CA GLN A 14 17.22 7.01 -6.37
C GLN A 14 16.49 6.95 -5.02
N LEU A 15 15.42 7.72 -4.85
CA LEU A 15 14.62 7.69 -3.62
C LEU A 15 13.86 6.37 -3.47
N ALA A 16 13.28 5.84 -4.55
CA ALA A 16 12.58 4.56 -4.52
C ALA A 16 13.54 3.41 -4.16
N ASP A 17 14.73 3.40 -4.75
CA ASP A 17 15.78 2.42 -4.44
C ASP A 17 16.16 2.46 -2.94
N GLN A 18 16.32 3.66 -2.37
CA GLN A 18 16.60 3.83 -0.93
C GLN A 18 15.49 3.29 -0.03
N LEU A 19 14.24 3.37 -0.47
CA LEU A 19 13.07 2.87 0.26
C LEU A 19 12.74 1.42 -0.06
N SER A 20 13.50 0.76 -0.95
CA SER A 20 13.18 -0.57 -1.48
C SER A 20 11.76 -0.64 -2.07
N LEU A 21 11.39 0.40 -2.81
CA LEU A 21 10.12 0.51 -3.54
C LEU A 21 10.37 0.49 -5.04
N GLU A 22 9.39 0.00 -5.80
CA GLU A 22 9.39 0.12 -7.25
C GLU A 22 9.07 1.56 -7.69
N PHE A 23 9.67 1.99 -8.81
CA PHE A 23 9.52 3.34 -9.34
C PHE A 23 8.85 3.36 -10.73
N PHE A 24 7.85 4.23 -10.89
CA PHE A 24 7.17 4.47 -12.17
C PHE A 24 6.88 5.96 -12.36
N GLU A 25 7.10 6.47 -13.58
CA GLU A 25 6.52 7.74 -14.01
C GLU A 25 5.23 7.48 -14.79
N THR A 26 4.16 8.20 -14.44
CA THR A 26 2.85 8.07 -15.11
C THR A 26 2.30 9.44 -15.46
N SER A 27 1.43 9.50 -16.47
CA SER A 27 0.62 10.68 -16.77
C SER A 27 -0.82 10.24 -16.98
N ALA A 28 -1.69 10.58 -16.04
CA ALA A 28 -3.12 10.31 -16.17
C ALA A 28 -3.75 11.09 -17.33
N LYS A 29 -3.29 12.34 -17.55
CA LYS A 29 -3.77 13.21 -18.64
C LYS A 29 -3.49 12.61 -20.01
N GLU A 30 -2.28 12.08 -20.20
CA GLU A 30 -1.81 11.51 -21.46
C GLU A 30 -2.01 9.99 -21.53
N ASN A 31 -2.61 9.38 -20.50
CA ASN A 31 -2.77 7.94 -20.35
C ASN A 31 -1.44 7.14 -20.49
N ILE A 32 -0.34 7.71 -19.97
CA ILE A 32 0.99 7.09 -20.02
C ILE A 32 1.20 6.27 -18.74
N ASN A 33 1.57 4.99 -18.93
CA ASN A 33 1.94 4.03 -17.87
C ASN A 33 0.87 3.74 -16.80
N VAL A 34 -0.35 4.28 -16.95
CA VAL A 34 -1.43 4.06 -15.97
C VAL A 34 -1.75 2.57 -15.84
N LYS A 35 -2.07 1.91 -16.96
CA LYS A 35 -2.37 0.46 -16.96
C LYS A 35 -1.20 -0.39 -16.47
N ALA A 36 0.00 -0.11 -16.97
CA ALA A 36 1.21 -0.86 -16.62
C ALA A 36 1.53 -0.83 -15.11
N VAL A 37 1.32 0.32 -14.45
CA VAL A 37 1.53 0.42 -13.00
C VAL A 37 0.59 -0.48 -12.22
N PHE A 38 -0.69 -0.50 -12.57
CA PHE A 38 -1.65 -1.37 -11.88
C PHE A 38 -1.41 -2.85 -12.16
N GLU A 39 -1.06 -3.21 -13.40
CA GLU A 39 -0.68 -4.59 -13.74
C GLU A 39 0.55 -5.04 -12.94
N LYS A 40 1.59 -4.19 -12.87
CA LYS A 40 2.80 -4.52 -12.13
C LYS A 40 2.56 -4.61 -10.62
N LEU A 41 1.70 -3.74 -10.09
CA LEU A 41 1.30 -3.82 -8.68
C LEU A 41 0.59 -5.14 -8.35
N VAL A 42 -0.31 -5.59 -9.23
CA VAL A 42 -0.99 -6.89 -9.07
C VAL A 42 0.00 -8.04 -9.12
N GLU A 43 0.92 -8.05 -10.09
CA GLU A 43 1.99 -9.07 -10.19
C GLU A 43 2.80 -9.17 -8.89
N ILE A 44 3.30 -8.05 -8.38
CA ILE A 44 4.12 -8.01 -7.15
C ILE A 44 3.35 -8.58 -5.95
N ILE A 45 2.06 -8.26 -5.84
CA ILE A 45 1.21 -8.77 -4.76
C ILE A 45 1.02 -10.28 -4.91
N CYS A 46 0.73 -10.77 -6.13
CA CYS A 46 0.60 -12.21 -6.41
C CYS A 46 1.88 -12.98 -6.07
N ASP A 47 3.04 -12.49 -6.51
CA ASP A 47 4.34 -13.12 -6.25
C ASP A 47 4.61 -13.18 -4.74
N LYS A 48 4.37 -12.08 -4.02
CA LYS A 48 4.56 -12.02 -2.56
C LYS A 48 3.60 -12.91 -1.78
N MET A 49 2.38 -13.09 -2.27
CA MET A 49 1.42 -14.03 -1.69
C MET A 49 1.86 -15.49 -1.89
N ALA A 50 2.38 -15.82 -3.09
CA ALA A 50 2.93 -17.15 -3.37
C ALA A 50 4.13 -17.47 -2.46
N GLU A 51 5.08 -16.54 -2.33
CA GLU A 51 6.24 -16.69 -1.42
C GLU A 51 5.85 -16.88 0.06
N SER A 52 4.70 -16.36 0.46
CA SER A 52 4.20 -16.47 1.83
C SER A 52 3.51 -17.82 2.10
N LEU A 53 2.98 -18.48 1.07
CA LEU A 53 2.30 -19.78 1.20
C LEU A 53 3.28 -20.95 1.37
N ASP A 54 4.50 -20.84 0.84
CA ASP A 54 5.55 -21.85 0.98
C ASP A 54 6.24 -21.83 2.38
N LYS A 55 5.94 -20.83 3.22
CA LYS A 55 6.46 -20.73 4.59
C LYS A 55 5.45 -21.34 5.57
N ASP A 56 5.64 -22.61 5.88
CA ASP A 56 5.10 -23.41 7.01
C ASP A 56 3.68 -23.05 7.54
N PRO A 57 2.66 -23.94 7.45
CA PRO A 57 1.25 -23.68 7.82
C PRO A 57 0.95 -23.24 9.27
N GLN A 58 1.95 -23.13 10.15
CA GLN A 58 1.74 -22.91 11.58
C GLN A 58 1.59 -21.44 12.01
N GLN A 59 1.67 -20.47 11.10
CA GLN A 59 1.51 -19.05 11.41
C GLN A 59 0.49 -18.36 10.51
N GLN A 60 -0.73 -18.87 10.46
CA GLN A 60 -1.85 -18.02 10.05
C GLN A 60 -2.01 -16.88 11.06
N PRO A 61 -1.93 -15.60 10.66
CA PRO A 61 -2.38 -14.52 11.51
C PRO A 61 -3.88 -14.73 11.74
N LYS A 62 -4.26 -15.00 12.98
CA LYS A 62 -5.68 -15.05 13.39
C LYS A 62 -6.31 -13.71 13.03
N GLY A 63 -6.99 -13.65 11.88
CA GLY A 63 -7.82 -12.51 11.52
C GLY A 63 -8.77 -12.25 12.67
N GLN A 64 -8.65 -11.09 13.31
CA GLN A 64 -9.66 -10.63 14.26
C GLN A 64 -10.94 -10.42 13.44
N ARG A 65 -11.86 -11.38 13.54
CA ARG A 65 -13.27 -11.11 13.27
C ARG A 65 -13.70 -10.02 14.24
N LEU A 66 -13.93 -8.83 13.70
CA LEU A 66 -14.69 -7.80 14.40
C LEU A 66 -16.14 -8.26 14.39
N ASP A 67 -16.52 -9.11 15.36
CA ASP A 67 -17.92 -9.41 15.62
C ASP A 67 -18.56 -8.14 16.21
N ALA A 68 -19.16 -7.33 15.33
CA ALA A 68 -19.88 -6.11 15.68
C ALA A 68 -21.22 -6.43 16.35
N THR A 69 -21.22 -7.08 17.51
CA THR A 69 -22.40 -7.12 18.40
C THR A 69 -21.97 -7.47 19.82
N THR A 70 -21.62 -6.47 20.63
CA THR A 70 -22.15 -6.45 22.00
C THR A 70 -22.23 -5.03 22.52
N ASN A 71 -23.42 -4.75 23.03
CA ASN A 71 -23.92 -3.51 23.56
C ASN A 71 -23.27 -3.30 24.94
N GLN A 72 -22.16 -2.56 25.03
CA GLN A 72 -21.60 -2.14 26.33
C GLN A 72 -21.45 -0.62 26.37
N LYS A 73 -22.46 -0.02 27.01
CA LYS A 73 -22.53 1.37 27.45
C LYS A 73 -21.20 1.83 28.07
N PRO A 74 -20.60 2.96 27.64
CA PRO A 74 -19.43 3.51 28.32
C PRO A 74 -19.84 4.01 29.72
N PRO A 75 -19.05 3.75 30.77
CA PRO A 75 -19.20 4.48 32.02
C PRO A 75 -18.77 5.93 31.77
N ALA A 76 -19.64 6.86 32.15
CA ALA A 76 -19.33 8.29 32.14
C ALA A 76 -18.16 8.55 33.09
N GLN A 77 -16.99 8.86 32.55
CA GLN A 77 -15.90 9.46 33.31
C GLN A 77 -15.83 10.94 32.97
N GLN A 78 -16.25 11.70 33.97
CA GLN A 78 -16.24 13.15 34.08
C GLN A 78 -14.78 13.64 34.03
N CYS A 79 -14.38 14.26 32.92
CA CYS A 79 -13.15 15.04 32.87
C CYS A 79 -13.39 16.39 33.55
N ASN A 80 -12.60 16.66 34.57
CA ASN A 80 -12.37 18.00 35.11
C ASN A 80 -10.87 18.27 34.95
N CYS A 81 -10.56 19.48 34.48
CA CYS A 81 -9.26 20.03 34.06
C CYS A 81 -9.01 20.01 32.55
#